data_AF-A0A971Y8F9-F1
#
_entry.id   AF-A0A971Y8F9-F1
#
_cell.length_a   1.000
_cell.length_b   1.000
_cell.length_c   1.000
_cell.angle_alpha   90.00
_cell.angle_beta   90.00
_cell.angle_gamma   90.00
#
_symmetry.space_group_name_H-M   'P 1'
#
loop_
_entity.id
_entity.type
_entity.pdbx_description
1 polymer ?
#
loop_
_entity_poly.entity_id
_entity_poly.type
_entity_poly.pdbx_seq_one_letter_code
_entity_poly.pdbx_strand_id
1 'polypeptide(L)'
;MKEIEEAEWDVKYINDLPDDCFAVILPDGEKDEEGKTVPRTLRYFPYKNADGEIDLPHLRNALARLPQAKIPEEYRRKAEQVLKAAAKKMKVGEYAEEMEDKELFEALTVDTDTKRAKVIILKSGWSKNKRFYSPDVLSEAVSLFEGAKCYLDHEDVKGISNRSVRELAGFYENVAFINNRLEGDLQFLDTEAGKIGLALAQE
;
A
#
# COMPACT_ATOMS: atom_id res chain seq x y z
N MET A 1 2.83 26.46 5.44
CA MET A 1 3.58 25.24 5.12
C MET A 1 4.45 24.97 6.33
N LYS A 2 4.25 23.85 7.04
CA LYS A 2 5.13 23.50 8.16
C LYS A 2 6.25 22.64 7.60
N GLU A 3 7.48 23.13 7.73
CA GLU A 3 8.71 22.38 7.48
C GLU A 3 8.68 21.08 8.29
N ILE A 4 8.96 19.97 7.63
CA ILE A 4 9.17 18.68 8.26
C ILE A 4 10.62 18.71 8.71
N GLU A 5 10.88 19.21 9.92
CA GLU A 5 12.21 19.10 10.53
C GLU A 5 12.49 17.61 10.74
N GLU A 6 13.40 17.06 9.93
CA GLU A 6 14.04 15.77 10.14
C GLU A 6 14.87 15.86 11.42
N ALA A 7 14.24 15.67 12.57
CA ALA A 7 14.96 15.53 13.82
C ALA A 7 15.69 14.18 13.79
N GLU A 8 16.97 14.19 13.40
CA GLU A 8 17.87 13.06 13.66
C GLU A 8 17.84 12.76 15.16
N TRP A 9 17.32 11.60 15.56
CA TRP A 9 17.33 11.21 16.97
C TRP A 9 18.77 10.95 17.41
N ASP A 10 19.20 11.68 18.44
CA ASP A 10 20.50 11.42 19.05
C ASP A 10 20.47 10.10 19.86
N VAL A 11 21.67 9.58 20.16
CA VAL A 11 21.80 8.31 20.90
C VAL A 11 21.18 8.40 22.29
N LYS A 12 21.20 9.60 22.90
CA LYS A 12 20.65 9.81 24.24
C LYS A 12 19.13 9.68 24.23
N TYR A 13 18.47 10.36 23.29
CA TYR A 13 17.04 10.31 23.05
C TYR A 13 16.59 8.87 22.80
N ILE A 14 17.26 8.14 21.91
CA ILE A 14 16.94 6.73 21.62
C ILE A 14 17.04 5.86 22.89
N ASN A 15 18.07 6.08 23.72
CA ASN A 15 18.25 5.30 24.95
C ASN A 15 17.20 5.60 26.02
N ASP A 16 16.64 6.81 26.01
CA ASP A 16 15.59 7.24 26.93
C ASP A 16 14.20 6.74 26.51
N LEU A 17 14.02 6.31 25.25
CA LEU A 17 12.76 5.75 24.76
C LEU A 17 12.34 4.49 25.53
N PRO A 18 11.04 4.34 25.83
CA PRO A 18 10.47 3.10 26.32
C PRO A 18 10.66 1.95 25.33
N ASP A 19 10.62 0.72 25.84
CA ASP A 19 10.73 -0.49 25.01
C ASP A 19 9.63 -0.59 23.94
N ASP A 20 8.44 -0.05 24.21
CA ASP A 20 7.30 -0.04 23.29
C ASP A 20 7.52 0.83 22.04
N CYS A 21 8.58 1.64 22.03
CA CYS A 21 8.98 2.47 20.89
C CYS A 21 9.86 1.72 19.88
N PHE A 22 10.25 0.49 20.19
CA PHE A 22 11.08 -0.37 19.35
C PHE A 22 10.24 -1.50 18.76
N ALA A 23 10.60 -1.95 17.55
CA ALA A 23 9.84 -3.01 16.88
C ALA A 23 10.04 -4.39 17.54
N VAL A 24 11.22 -4.61 18.14
CA VAL A 24 11.51 -5.85 18.85
C VAL A 24 12.57 -5.65 19.94
N ILE A 25 12.41 -6.40 21.03
CA ILE A 25 13.35 -6.50 22.15
C ILE A 25 13.83 -7.96 22.22
N LEU A 26 15.15 -8.16 22.31
CA LEU A 26 15.74 -9.50 22.47
C LEU A 26 15.65 -9.96 23.95
N PRO A 27 15.57 -11.29 24.20
CA PRO A 27 15.26 -11.84 25.53
C PRO A 27 16.41 -11.81 26.53
N ASP A 28 17.65 -11.57 26.08
CA ASP A 28 18.86 -11.67 26.90
C ASP A 28 19.09 -10.43 27.82
N GLY A 29 18.04 -9.69 28.12
CA GLY A 29 18.11 -8.42 28.84
C GLY A 29 17.25 -8.37 30.09
N GLU A 30 17.64 -7.51 31.02
CA GLU A 30 16.91 -7.23 32.26
C GLU A 30 16.25 -5.86 32.20
N LYS A 31 15.17 -5.67 32.98
CA LYS A 31 14.53 -4.36 33.10
C LYS A 31 15.25 -3.53 34.16
N ASP A 32 15.56 -2.28 33.85
CA ASP A 32 16.02 -1.31 34.85
C ASP A 32 14.87 -0.80 35.74
N GLU A 33 15.20 0.11 36.65
CA GLU A 33 14.23 0.77 37.56
C GLU A 33 13.13 1.55 36.81
N GLU A 34 13.36 1.91 35.55
CA GLU A 34 12.40 2.61 34.69
C GLU A 34 11.62 1.65 33.77
N GLY A 35 11.83 0.33 33.89
CA GLY A 35 11.15 -0.69 33.09
C GLY A 35 11.71 -0.88 31.68
N LYS A 36 12.89 -0.32 31.39
CA LYS A 36 13.51 -0.33 30.07
C LYS A 36 14.60 -1.43 30.00
N THR A 37 14.71 -2.14 28.87
CA THR A 37 15.64 -3.28 28.74
C THR A 37 17.13 -2.88 28.73
N VAL A 38 17.95 -3.55 29.53
CA VAL A 38 19.41 -3.43 29.60
C VAL A 38 20.02 -4.79 29.21
N PRO A 39 21.02 -4.83 28.31
CA PRO A 39 21.63 -3.70 27.59
C PRO A 39 20.69 -3.03 26.57
N ARG A 40 20.86 -1.70 26.36
CA ARG A 40 20.09 -0.93 25.37
C ARG A 40 20.26 -1.46 23.93
N THR A 41 21.37 -2.18 23.67
CA THR A 41 21.66 -2.84 22.39
C THR A 41 20.69 -3.97 22.04
N LEU A 42 19.90 -4.45 23.00
CA LEU A 42 18.87 -5.48 22.77
C LEU A 42 17.57 -4.89 22.21
N ARG A 43 17.46 -3.57 22.08
CA ARG A 43 16.31 -2.88 21.52
C ARG A 43 16.57 -2.54 20.06
N TYR A 44 15.77 -3.10 19.17
CA TYR A 44 15.97 -2.98 17.73
C TYR A 44 14.86 -2.19 17.06
N PHE A 45 15.26 -1.41 16.06
CA PHE A 45 14.36 -0.66 15.17
C PHE A 45 13.43 0.31 15.92
N PRO A 46 13.98 1.40 16.48
CA PRO A 46 13.16 2.47 17.03
C PRO A 46 12.31 3.09 15.90
N TYR A 47 11.00 3.22 16.15
CA TYR A 47 10.05 3.73 15.15
C TYR A 47 8.96 4.64 15.74
N LYS A 48 8.90 4.79 17.07
CA LYS A 48 8.01 5.74 17.75
C LYS A 48 8.78 6.76 18.57
N ASN A 49 8.25 7.98 18.66
CA ASN A 49 8.78 9.03 19.51
C ASN A 49 8.46 8.78 21.01
N ALA A 50 8.90 9.69 21.89
CA ALA A 50 8.66 9.58 23.33
C ALA A 50 7.16 9.61 23.71
N ASP A 51 6.33 10.25 22.87
CA ASP A 51 4.86 10.30 23.04
C ASP A 51 4.16 9.01 22.57
N GLY A 52 4.92 8.05 22.00
CA GLY A 52 4.40 6.80 21.46
C GLY A 52 3.77 6.94 20.07
N GLU A 53 3.97 8.08 19.40
CA GLU A 53 3.52 8.31 18.03
C GLU A 53 4.52 7.74 17.02
N ILE A 54 4.02 7.26 15.88
CA ILE A 54 4.85 6.67 14.83
C ILE A 54 5.62 7.78 14.11
N ASP A 55 6.95 7.66 14.10
CA ASP A 55 7.83 8.54 13.37
C ASP A 55 8.12 7.97 11.97
N LEU A 56 7.69 8.70 10.93
CA LEU A 56 7.76 8.21 9.54
C LEU A 56 9.19 8.05 9.01
N PRO A 57 10.12 9.01 9.21
CA PRO A 57 11.52 8.84 8.86
C PRO A 57 12.14 7.58 9.50
N HIS A 58 11.93 7.38 10.80
CA HIS A 58 12.52 6.26 11.53
C HIS A 58 11.86 4.93 11.17
N LEU A 59 10.55 4.89 10.93
CA LEU A 59 9.86 3.71 10.43
C LEU A 59 10.40 3.25 9.06
N ARG A 60 10.62 4.18 8.12
CA ARG A 60 11.22 3.87 6.81
C ARG A 60 12.64 3.35 6.95
N ASN A 61 13.44 4.00 7.80
CA ASN A 61 14.82 3.59 8.08
C ASN A 61 14.87 2.19 8.73
N ALA A 62 13.94 1.91 9.65
CA ALA A 62 13.80 0.62 10.29
C ALA A 62 13.50 -0.50 9.28
N LEU A 63 12.52 -0.31 8.40
CA LEU A 63 12.19 -1.27 7.32
C LEU A 63 13.39 -1.52 6.40
N ALA A 64 14.11 -0.47 5.99
CA ALA A 64 15.28 -0.58 5.12
C ALA A 64 16.46 -1.33 5.77
N ARG A 65 16.62 -1.21 7.10
CA ARG A 65 17.69 -1.88 7.87
C ARG A 65 17.34 -3.29 8.31
N LEU A 66 16.05 -3.63 8.37
CA LEU A 66 15.58 -4.95 8.79
C LEU A 66 16.28 -6.14 8.11
N PRO A 67 16.39 -6.21 6.76
CA PRO A 67 17.04 -7.35 6.10
C PRO A 67 18.55 -7.44 6.37
N GLN A 68 19.18 -6.33 6.77
CA GLN A 68 20.62 -6.26 7.06
C GLN A 68 20.93 -6.59 8.52
N ALA A 69 19.92 -6.70 9.39
CA ALA A 69 20.10 -6.90 10.81
C ALA A 69 20.49 -8.34 11.16
N LYS A 70 21.60 -8.47 11.89
CA LYS A 70 22.13 -9.73 12.40
C LYS A 70 21.43 -10.16 13.69
N ILE A 71 20.10 -10.30 13.65
CA ILE A 71 19.27 -10.85 14.73
C ILE A 71 18.66 -12.19 14.34
N PRO A 72 18.26 -13.05 15.30
CA PRO A 72 17.63 -14.33 14.97
C PRO A 72 16.33 -14.12 14.17
N GLU A 73 16.06 -15.06 13.26
CA GLU A 73 14.95 -14.95 12.29
C GLU A 73 13.59 -14.73 12.96
N GLU A 74 13.35 -15.37 14.10
CA GLU A 74 12.11 -15.20 14.86
C GLU A 74 11.86 -13.74 15.26
N TYR A 75 12.91 -13.05 15.74
CA TYR A 75 12.84 -11.65 16.16
C TYR A 75 12.82 -10.70 14.97
N ARG A 76 13.50 -11.08 13.87
CA ARG A 76 13.40 -10.36 12.59
C ARG A 76 11.97 -10.35 12.07
N ARG A 77 11.31 -11.52 12.05
CA ARG A 77 9.92 -11.66 11.62
C ARG A 77 8.95 -10.89 12.53
N LYS A 78 9.18 -10.91 13.85
CA LYS A 78 8.40 -10.09 14.81
C LYS A 78 8.55 -8.59 14.52
N ALA A 79 9.78 -8.11 14.36
CA ALA A 79 10.04 -6.71 14.00
C ALA A 79 9.40 -6.34 12.66
N GLU A 80 9.51 -7.22 11.68
CA GLU A 80 8.90 -7.05 10.36
C GLU A 80 7.38 -6.84 10.49
N GLN A 81 6.67 -7.74 11.19
CA GLN A 81 5.22 -7.64 11.39
C GLN A 81 4.81 -6.31 12.06
N VAL A 82 5.55 -5.88 13.08
CA VAL A 82 5.28 -4.63 13.80
C VAL A 82 5.48 -3.42 12.89
N LEU A 83 6.60 -3.37 12.15
CA LEU A 83 6.90 -2.27 11.25
C LEU A 83 5.94 -2.22 10.05
N LYS A 84 5.56 -3.38 9.48
CA LYS A 84 4.54 -3.47 8.42
C LYS A 84 3.18 -2.95 8.91
N ALA A 85 2.75 -3.34 10.10
CA ALA A 85 1.49 -2.88 10.68
C ALA A 85 1.50 -1.36 10.93
N ALA A 86 2.62 -0.82 11.41
CA ALA A 86 2.81 0.62 11.57
C ALA A 86 2.80 1.35 10.22
N ALA A 87 3.47 0.80 9.20
CA ALA A 87 3.49 1.33 7.84
C ALA A 87 2.09 1.35 7.21
N LYS A 88 1.31 0.29 7.40
CA LYS A 88 -0.09 0.22 6.96
C LYS A 88 -0.96 1.26 7.65
N LYS A 89 -0.83 1.42 8.98
CA LYS A 89 -1.57 2.44 9.74
C LYS A 89 -1.28 3.85 9.22
N MET A 90 -0.04 4.10 8.82
CA MET A 90 0.40 5.41 8.34
C MET A 90 0.27 5.61 6.81
N LYS A 91 -0.13 4.57 6.06
CA LYS A 91 -0.18 4.55 4.59
C LYS A 91 1.17 4.89 3.93
N VAL A 92 2.26 4.28 4.40
CA VAL A 92 3.63 4.56 3.94
C VAL A 92 4.33 3.31 3.39
N GLY A 93 4.93 3.40 2.19
CA GLY A 93 5.79 2.35 1.59
C GLY A 93 5.06 1.27 0.78
N GLU A 94 5.73 0.12 0.54
CA GLU A 94 5.24 -1.05 -0.24
C GLU A 94 3.96 -1.70 0.34
N TYR A 95 3.54 -1.37 1.57
CA TYR A 95 2.29 -1.86 2.17
C TYR A 95 1.05 -1.04 1.79
N ALA A 96 1.23 0.01 0.99
CA ALA A 96 0.17 0.48 0.10
C ALA A 96 -0.10 -0.55 -1.02
N GLU A 97 0.93 -1.27 -1.48
CA GLU A 97 0.86 -2.13 -2.67
C GLU A 97 0.18 -3.49 -2.39
N GLU A 98 0.32 -4.07 -1.20
CA GLU A 98 -0.34 -5.35 -0.84
C GLU A 98 -1.87 -5.23 -0.66
N MET A 99 -2.41 -4.03 -0.44
CA MET A 99 -3.85 -3.79 -0.55
C MET A 99 -4.27 -3.50 -2.01
N GLU A 100 -3.35 -3.04 -2.85
CA GLU A 100 -3.65 -2.56 -4.21
C GLU A 100 -3.83 -3.68 -5.25
N ASP A 101 -3.28 -4.88 -5.07
CA ASP A 101 -3.58 -5.99 -5.99
C ASP A 101 -5.01 -6.55 -5.81
N LYS A 102 -5.63 -6.30 -4.65
CA LYS A 102 -7.09 -6.45 -4.47
C LYS A 102 -7.91 -5.27 -5.01
N GLU A 103 -7.27 -4.15 -5.38
CA GLU A 103 -7.97 -2.98 -5.94
C GLU A 103 -8.17 -3.05 -7.47
N LEU A 104 -7.66 -4.09 -8.15
CA LEU A 104 -7.87 -4.29 -9.60
C LEU A 104 -9.36 -4.34 -9.97
N PHE A 105 -10.19 -4.77 -9.03
CA PHE A 105 -11.64 -4.61 -9.05
C PHE A 105 -12.09 -4.11 -7.67
N GLU A 106 -11.91 -2.82 -7.37
CA GLU A 106 -12.79 -2.19 -6.37
C GLU A 106 -14.20 -2.08 -6.95
N ALA A 107 -14.86 -3.23 -7.10
CA ALA A 107 -16.23 -3.32 -7.52
C ALA A 107 -17.10 -2.78 -6.38
N LEU A 108 -17.74 -1.63 -6.62
CA LEU A 108 -18.74 -1.05 -5.74
C LEU A 108 -20.00 -1.92 -5.72
N THR A 109 -20.36 -2.50 -6.87
CA THR A 109 -21.47 -3.44 -7.05
C THR A 109 -21.21 -4.37 -8.22
N VAL A 110 -21.70 -5.60 -8.17
CA VAL A 110 -21.66 -6.56 -9.30
C VAL A 110 -23.07 -7.07 -9.61
N ASP A 111 -23.42 -7.02 -10.88
CA ASP A 111 -24.63 -7.58 -11.46
C ASP A 111 -24.22 -8.71 -12.42
N THR A 112 -24.48 -9.94 -12.01
CA THR A 112 -24.12 -11.15 -12.77
C THR A 112 -25.02 -11.40 -13.95
N ASP A 113 -26.29 -10.97 -13.88
CA ASP A 113 -27.30 -11.21 -14.91
C ASP A 113 -26.98 -10.38 -16.15
N THR A 114 -26.54 -9.14 -15.94
CA THR A 114 -26.09 -8.21 -16.98
C THR A 114 -24.58 -8.26 -17.25
N LYS A 115 -23.83 -9.06 -16.46
CA LYS A 115 -22.36 -9.15 -16.51
C LYS A 115 -21.69 -7.77 -16.40
N ARG A 116 -22.14 -6.97 -15.42
CA ARG A 116 -21.62 -5.61 -15.16
C ARG A 116 -21.07 -5.51 -13.75
N ALA A 117 -19.96 -4.82 -13.58
CA ALA A 117 -19.50 -4.38 -12.27
C ALA A 117 -19.31 -2.87 -12.28
N LYS A 118 -19.84 -2.16 -11.28
CA LYS A 118 -19.48 -0.77 -11.05
C LYS A 118 -18.13 -0.75 -10.36
N VAL A 119 -17.12 -0.14 -10.96
CA VAL A 119 -15.72 -0.18 -10.48
C VAL A 119 -15.13 1.21 -10.31
N ILE A 120 -14.11 1.32 -9.47
CA ILE A 120 -13.24 2.49 -9.39
C ILE A 120 -12.10 2.32 -10.41
N ILE A 121 -12.05 3.20 -11.41
CA ILE A 121 -11.06 3.14 -12.50
C ILE A 121 -9.75 3.82 -12.06
N LEU A 122 -9.84 4.99 -11.44
CA LEU A 122 -8.67 5.76 -11.01
C LEU A 122 -9.01 6.72 -9.87
N LYS A 123 -8.17 6.79 -8.83
CA LYS A 123 -8.31 7.74 -7.71
C LYS A 123 -7.41 8.97 -7.92
N SER A 124 -7.86 10.14 -7.48
CA SER A 124 -6.98 11.32 -7.44
C SER A 124 -5.85 11.12 -6.44
N GLY A 125 -4.69 11.72 -6.71
CA GLY A 125 -3.49 11.58 -5.88
C GLY A 125 -2.28 11.04 -6.64
N TRP A 126 -1.28 10.58 -5.89
CA TRP A 126 -0.05 10.01 -6.43
C TRP A 126 -0.24 8.53 -6.79
N SER A 127 0.18 8.15 -7.99
CA SER A 127 0.21 6.75 -8.45
C SER A 127 1.56 6.07 -8.19
N LYS A 128 1.58 4.72 -8.23
CA LYS A 128 2.79 3.87 -8.17
C LYS A 128 3.91 4.37 -9.08
N ASN A 129 3.57 4.85 -10.28
CA ASN A 129 4.51 5.38 -11.28
C ASN A 129 4.96 6.83 -11.02
N LYS A 130 4.79 7.34 -9.80
CA LYS A 130 5.13 8.71 -9.37
C LYS A 130 4.47 9.80 -10.21
N ARG A 131 3.30 9.52 -10.80
CA ARG A 131 2.47 10.51 -11.49
C ARG A 131 1.37 10.99 -10.55
N PHE A 132 1.20 12.30 -10.44
CA PHE A 132 0.12 12.91 -9.66
C PHE A 132 -1.07 13.21 -10.58
N TYR A 133 -2.24 12.69 -10.21
CA TYR A 133 -3.51 12.96 -10.87
C TYR A 133 -4.33 13.91 -9.99
N SER A 134 -4.43 15.19 -10.39
CA SER A 134 -5.28 16.13 -9.69
C SER A 134 -6.77 15.83 -9.95
N PRO A 135 -7.67 16.25 -9.05
CA PRO A 135 -9.12 16.16 -9.28
C PRO A 135 -9.55 16.75 -10.62
N ASP A 136 -9.01 17.92 -10.99
CA ASP A 136 -9.35 18.61 -12.24
C ASP A 136 -8.94 17.77 -13.47
N VAL A 137 -7.73 17.20 -13.45
CA VAL A 137 -7.22 16.34 -14.53
C VAL A 137 -8.09 15.09 -14.67
N LEU A 138 -8.50 14.47 -13.55
CA LEU A 138 -9.38 13.30 -13.62
C LEU A 138 -10.77 13.65 -14.12
N SER A 139 -11.31 14.81 -13.70
CA SER A 139 -12.61 15.29 -14.17
C SER A 139 -12.62 15.54 -15.68
N GLU A 140 -11.53 16.07 -16.25
CA GLU A 140 -11.39 16.26 -17.70
C GLU A 140 -11.11 14.95 -18.45
N ALA A 141 -10.48 13.99 -17.78
CA ALA A 141 -10.12 12.70 -18.38
C ALA A 141 -11.28 11.71 -18.50
N VAL A 142 -12.46 12.00 -17.94
CA VAL A 142 -13.65 11.11 -17.97
C VAL A 142 -13.90 10.55 -19.37
N SER A 143 -13.90 11.40 -20.39
CA SER A 143 -14.18 11.00 -21.78
C SER A 143 -13.12 10.08 -22.40
N LEU A 144 -11.92 10.00 -21.81
CA LEU A 144 -10.87 9.09 -22.27
C LEU A 144 -11.10 7.64 -21.83
N PHE A 145 -11.83 7.47 -20.73
CA PHE A 145 -12.13 6.17 -20.16
C PHE A 145 -13.47 5.60 -20.64
N GLU A 146 -14.37 6.45 -21.12
CA GLU A 146 -15.61 5.99 -21.76
C GLU A 146 -15.29 5.11 -22.99
N GLY A 147 -15.79 3.87 -22.98
CA GLY A 147 -15.53 2.87 -24.03
C GLY A 147 -14.11 2.26 -24.01
N ALA A 148 -13.27 2.60 -23.01
CA ALA A 148 -11.93 2.05 -22.92
C ALA A 148 -11.94 0.56 -22.59
N LYS A 149 -11.00 -0.19 -23.19
CA LYS A 149 -10.90 -1.65 -23.04
C LYS A 149 -10.16 -2.03 -21.76
N CYS A 150 -10.69 -3.00 -21.03
CA CYS A 150 -10.07 -3.61 -19.86
C CYS A 150 -9.47 -4.98 -20.21
N TYR A 151 -8.24 -5.24 -19.75
CA TYR A 151 -7.52 -6.49 -19.94
C TYR A 151 -7.10 -7.05 -18.58
N LEU A 152 -7.13 -8.38 -18.39
CA LEU A 152 -6.84 -9.00 -17.08
C LEU A 152 -5.38 -8.86 -16.67
N ASP A 153 -4.44 -9.14 -17.57
CA ASP A 153 -3.00 -9.03 -17.28
C ASP A 153 -2.36 -7.89 -18.06
N HIS A 154 -1.67 -7.01 -17.32
CA HIS A 154 -0.80 -5.96 -17.84
C HIS A 154 0.68 -6.32 -17.61
N GLU A 155 1.10 -7.56 -17.91
CA GLU A 155 2.53 -7.87 -17.96
C GLU A 155 3.15 -7.22 -19.21
N ASP A 156 3.77 -6.06 -19.01
CA ASP A 156 4.73 -5.52 -19.96
C ASP A 156 5.99 -6.41 -19.96
N VAL A 157 5.96 -7.49 -20.74
CA VAL A 157 7.21 -8.16 -21.13
C VAL A 157 8.01 -7.13 -21.92
N LYS A 158 9.05 -6.56 -21.28
CA LYS A 158 9.96 -5.50 -21.79
C LYS A 158 9.84 -5.27 -23.31
N GLY A 159 9.02 -4.30 -23.70
CA GLY A 159 8.96 -3.76 -25.06
C GLY A 159 7.95 -4.42 -26.01
N ILE A 160 7.17 -5.41 -25.58
CA ILE A 160 6.04 -5.96 -26.35
C ILE A 160 4.77 -5.75 -25.52
N SER A 161 4.00 -4.71 -25.82
CA SER A 161 2.62 -4.56 -25.32
C SER A 161 1.80 -5.71 -25.89
N ASN A 162 1.74 -6.86 -25.20
CA ASN A 162 0.95 -7.99 -25.64
C ASN A 162 -0.49 -7.82 -25.14
N ARG A 163 -1.17 -6.74 -25.59
CA ARG A 163 -2.62 -6.55 -25.44
C ARG A 163 -3.35 -7.56 -26.33
N SER A 164 -3.26 -8.83 -25.97
CA SER A 164 -3.88 -9.93 -26.68
C SER A 164 -5.39 -9.83 -26.56
N VAL A 165 -6.12 -10.07 -27.65
CA VAL A 165 -7.60 -10.15 -27.64
C VAL A 165 -8.08 -11.23 -26.67
N ARG A 166 -7.23 -12.23 -26.37
CA ARG A 166 -7.53 -13.29 -25.38
C ARG A 166 -7.67 -12.76 -23.95
N GLU A 167 -6.94 -11.70 -23.62
CA GLU A 167 -6.94 -11.07 -22.29
C GLU A 167 -8.01 -9.98 -22.15
N LEU A 168 -8.76 -9.69 -23.22
CA LEU A 168 -9.80 -8.66 -23.20
C LEU A 168 -10.95 -9.11 -22.28
N ALA A 169 -11.05 -8.48 -21.12
CA ALA A 169 -12.05 -8.75 -20.11
C ALA A 169 -13.37 -8.02 -20.40
N GLY A 170 -13.28 -6.77 -20.87
CA GLY A 170 -14.46 -5.91 -20.99
C GLY A 170 -14.16 -4.50 -21.50
N PHE A 171 -15.14 -3.63 -21.34
CA PHE A 171 -15.03 -2.21 -21.62
C PHE A 171 -15.78 -1.39 -20.56
N TYR A 172 -15.29 -0.17 -20.33
CA TYR A 172 -15.92 0.76 -19.40
C TYR A 172 -17.04 1.55 -20.06
N GLU A 173 -18.16 1.71 -19.37
CA GLU A 173 -19.31 2.55 -19.73
C GLU A 173 -19.71 3.43 -18.54
N ASN A 174 -20.50 4.47 -18.78
CA ASN A 174 -21.07 5.32 -17.73
C ASN A 174 -20.00 5.90 -16.79
N VAL A 175 -18.87 6.30 -17.36
CA VAL A 175 -17.74 6.79 -16.57
C VAL A 175 -18.05 8.19 -16.05
N ALA A 176 -17.80 8.41 -14.76
CA ALA A 176 -18.02 9.68 -14.09
C ALA A 176 -16.96 9.94 -13.04
N PHE A 177 -16.63 11.23 -12.85
CA PHE A 177 -15.81 11.67 -11.74
C PHE A 177 -16.69 11.99 -10.52
N ILE A 178 -16.56 11.22 -9.45
CA ILE A 178 -17.38 11.33 -8.24
C ILE A 178 -16.46 11.17 -7.03
N ASN A 179 -16.59 12.04 -6.01
CA ASN A 179 -15.85 11.92 -4.75
C ASN A 179 -14.32 11.74 -4.93
N ASN A 180 -13.70 12.54 -5.80
CA ASN A 180 -12.26 12.52 -6.06
C ASN A 180 -11.71 11.23 -6.71
N ARG A 181 -12.52 10.52 -7.48
CA ARG A 181 -12.16 9.33 -8.25
C ARG A 181 -13.02 9.17 -9.50
N LEU A 182 -12.52 8.45 -10.49
CA LEU A 182 -13.26 7.98 -11.65
C LEU A 182 -13.93 6.64 -11.30
N GLU A 183 -15.24 6.62 -11.42
CA GLU A 183 -16.07 5.41 -11.34
C GLU A 183 -16.65 5.12 -12.73
N GLY A 184 -16.90 3.85 -13.04
CA GLY A 184 -17.61 3.46 -14.26
C GLY A 184 -18.13 2.04 -14.17
N ASP A 185 -18.99 1.66 -15.11
CA ASP A 185 -19.48 0.31 -15.26
C ASP A 185 -18.53 -0.47 -16.17
N LEU A 186 -17.89 -1.50 -15.65
CA LEU A 186 -17.15 -2.46 -16.45
C LEU A 186 -18.11 -3.54 -16.95
N GLN A 187 -18.43 -3.48 -18.24
CA GLN A 187 -19.19 -4.51 -18.94
C GLN A 187 -18.24 -5.64 -19.34
N PHE A 188 -18.44 -6.82 -18.75
CA PHE A 188 -17.66 -8.00 -19.10
C PHE A 188 -18.15 -8.61 -20.41
N LEU A 189 -17.19 -9.11 -21.20
CA LEU A 189 -17.46 -9.89 -22.39
C LEU A 189 -17.62 -11.38 -22.03
N ASP A 190 -18.19 -12.16 -22.94
CA ASP A 190 -18.30 -13.62 -22.77
C ASP A 190 -17.02 -14.38 -23.18
N THR A 191 -15.89 -13.68 -23.18
CA THR A 191 -14.55 -14.26 -23.36
C THR A 191 -14.14 -15.00 -22.08
N GLU A 192 -13.16 -15.89 -22.17
CA GLU A 192 -12.61 -16.55 -20.98
C GLU A 192 -12.08 -15.52 -19.96
N ALA A 193 -11.36 -14.49 -20.44
CA ALA A 193 -10.92 -13.38 -19.60
C ALA A 193 -12.09 -12.58 -18.99
N GLY A 194 -13.18 -12.35 -19.72
CA GLY A 194 -14.34 -11.65 -19.19
C GLY A 194 -15.08 -12.44 -18.10
N LYS A 195 -15.19 -13.77 -18.25
CA LYS A 195 -15.76 -14.65 -17.22
C LYS A 195 -14.91 -14.70 -15.96
N ILE A 196 -13.59 -14.80 -16.13
CA ILE A 196 -12.62 -14.77 -15.02
C ILE A 196 -12.72 -13.40 -14.31
N GLY A 197 -12.71 -12.31 -15.06
CA GLY A 197 -12.86 -10.96 -14.50
C GLY A 197 -14.17 -10.77 -13.73
N LEU A 198 -15.28 -11.29 -14.25
CA LEU A 198 -16.57 -11.24 -13.55
C LEU A 198 -16.53 -12.04 -12.24
N ALA A 199 -15.92 -13.23 -12.24
CA ALA A 199 -15.77 -14.04 -11.04
C ALA A 199 -14.90 -13.35 -9.98
N LEU A 200 -13.79 -12.73 -10.41
CA LEU A 200 -12.91 -11.96 -9.51
C LEU A 200 -13.62 -10.74 -8.91
N ALA A 201 -14.49 -10.07 -9.67
CA ALA A 201 -15.24 -8.93 -9.16
C ALA A 201 -16.26 -9.31 -8.06
N GLN A 202 -16.62 -10.59 -7.93
CA GLN A 202 -17.56 -11.08 -6.91
C GLN A 202 -16.90 -11.38 -5.55
N GLU A 203 -15.58 -11.52 -5.49
CA GLU A 203 -14.83 -11.90 -4.28
C GLU A 203 -14.54 -10.71 -3.34
#